data_AF-A0AAI8BGR2-F1
#
_entry.id   AF-A0AAI8BGR2-F1
#
_cell.length_a   1.000
_cell.length_b   1.000
_cell.length_c   1.000
_cell.angle_alpha   90.00
_cell.angle_beta   90.00
_cell.angle_gamma   90.00
#
_symmetry.space_group_name_H-M   'P 1'
#
loop_
_entity.id
_entity.type
_entity.pdbx_description
1 polymer ?
#
loop_
_entity_poly.entity_id
_entity_poly.type
_entity_poly.pdbx_seq_one_letter_code
_entity_poly.pdbx_strand_id
1 'polypeptide(L)' 'MVLVIHAILMVIIAKIFRLNLAMCSIASLANIGGIAGAPILASAYTRSLVSIAVVMALLGFLVGTQGGLIVAKILSGFAL' A
#
# COMPACT_ATOMS: atom_id res chain seq x y z
N MET A 1 10.46 11.81 4.87
CA MET A 1 9.31 12.74 4.75
C MET A 1 8.05 12.02 4.26
N VAL A 2 8.05 11.40 3.07
CA VAL A 2 6.86 10.71 2.49
C VAL A 2 6.25 9.65 3.43
N LEU A 3 7.07 8.81 4.05
CA LEU A 3 6.59 7.77 4.98
C LEU A 3 5.90 8.32 6.23
N VAL A 4 6.34 9.49 6.71
CA VAL A 4 5.73 10.15 7.87
C VAL A 4 4.34 10.66 7.51
N ILE A 5 4.21 11.31 6.34
CA ILE A 5 2.93 11.79 5.82
C ILE A 5 1.99 10.61 5.58
N HIS A 6 2.49 9.54 4.97
CA HIS A 6 1.72 8.30 4.74
C HIS A 6 1.23 7.68 6.05
N ALA A 7 2.09 7.55 7.05
CA ALA A 7 1.73 6.97 8.35
C ALA A 7 0.68 7.81 9.07
N ILE A 8 0.82 9.14 9.08
CA ILE A 8 -0.16 10.05 9.69
C ILE A 8 -1.52 9.92 8.99
N LEU A 9 -1.52 9.93 7.64
CA LEU A 9 -2.74 9.80 6.85
C LEU A 9 -3.45 8.45 7.12
N MET A 10 -2.68 7.36 7.14
CA MET A 10 -3.21 6.02 7.45
C MET A 10 -3.83 5.95 8.84
N VAL A 11 -3.20 6.55 9.86
CA VAL A 11 -3.74 6.57 11.23
C VAL A 11 -5.06 7.35 11.30
N ILE A 12 -5.16 8.49 10.61
CA ILE A 12 -6.39 9.29 10.54
C ILE A 12 -7.51 8.47 9.89
N ILE A 13 -7.22 7.85 8.75
CA ILE A 13 -8.19 7.01 8.02
C ILE A 13 -8.60 5.81 8.87
N ALA A 14 -7.66 5.11 9.51
CA ALA A 14 -7.96 3.97 10.37
C ALA A 14 -8.89 4.36 11.53
N LYS A 15 -8.71 5.57 12.09
CA LYS A 15 -9.58 6.09 13.17
C LYS A 15 -10.99 6.42 12.69
N ILE A 16 -11.14 6.97 11.48
CA ILE A 16 -12.43 7.27 10.87
C ILE A 16 -13.22 6.00 10.55
N PHE A 17 -12.57 5.00 9.93
CA PHE A 17 -13.20 3.74 9.53
C PHE A 17 -13.26 2.70 10.66
N ARG A 18 -12.78 3.05 11.86
CA ARG A 18 -12.66 2.15 13.02
C ARG A 18 -11.96 0.83 12.67
N LEU A 19 -10.91 0.91 11.86
CA LEU A 19 -10.12 -0.26 11.46
C LEU A 19 -9.21 -0.69 12.62
N ASN A 20 -9.04 -2.00 12.76
CA ASN A 20 -8.10 -2.56 13.72
C ASN A 20 -6.66 -2.27 13.28
N LEU A 21 -5.73 -2.06 14.22
CA LEU A 21 -4.34 -1.75 13.92
C LEU A 21 -3.71 -2.83 13.04
N ALA A 22 -4.04 -4.11 13.23
CA ALA A 22 -3.56 -5.20 12.40
C ALA A 22 -3.85 -5.01 10.90
N MET A 23 -5.08 -4.62 10.55
CA MET A 23 -5.45 -4.33 9.16
C MET A 23 -4.74 -3.09 8.63
N CYS A 24 -4.57 -2.05 9.46
CA CYS A 24 -3.84 -0.84 9.08
C CYS A 24 -2.37 -1.15 8.75
N SER A 25 -1.71 -2.00 9.56
CA SER A 25 -0.33 -2.43 9.33
C SER A 25 -0.20 -3.20 8.02
N ILE A 26 -1.11 -4.14 7.76
CA ILE A 26 -1.12 -4.95 6.53
C ILE A 26 -1.37 -4.07 5.30
N ALA A 27 -2.31 -3.12 5.38
CA ALA A 27 -2.60 -2.19 4.29
C ALA A 27 -1.42 -1.27 3.97
N SER A 28 -0.74 -0.75 5.00
CA SER A 28 0.46 0.05 4.79
C SER A 28 1.59 -0.79 4.17
N LEU A 29 1.78 -2.03 4.63
CA LEU A 29 2.81 -2.92 4.09
C LEU A 29 2.48 -3.39 2.67
N ALA A 30 1.20 -3.52 2.31
CA ALA A 30 0.78 -3.86 0.94
C ALA A 30 1.16 -2.77 -0.07
N ASN A 31 1.09 -1.49 0.34
CA ASN A 31 1.41 -0.36 -0.54
C ASN A 31 2.90 0.02 -0.57
N ILE A 32 3.63 -0.17 0.53
CA ILE A 32 5.05 0.25 0.64
C ILE A 32 6.01 -0.94 0.73
N GLY A 33 5.63 -1.99 1.46
CA GLY A 33 6.46 -3.19 1.72
C GLY A 33 6.36 -4.28 0.66
N GLY A 34 5.56 -4.06 -0.40
CA GLY A 34 5.49 -4.92 -1.57
C GLY A 34 4.75 -6.25 -1.36
N ILE A 35 4.74 -7.04 -2.44
CA ILE A 35 3.91 -8.24 -2.61
C ILE A 35 4.34 -9.38 -1.68
N ALA A 36 5.61 -9.40 -1.25
CA ALA A 36 6.13 -10.41 -0.33
C ALA A 36 5.83 -10.09 1.15
N GLY A 37 5.95 -8.82 1.56
CA GLY A 37 5.87 -8.45 2.98
C GLY A 37 4.45 -8.53 3.56
N ALA A 38 3.45 -8.02 2.84
CA ALA A 38 2.08 -7.92 3.34
C ALA A 38 1.41 -9.28 3.64
N PRO A 39 1.55 -10.32 2.79
CA PRO A 39 0.98 -11.64 3.07
C PRO A 39 1.65 -12.34 4.26
N ILE A 40 2.97 -12.15 4.41
CA ILE A 40 3.73 -12.71 5.54
C ILE A 40 3.21 -12.11 6.85
N LEU A 41 3.11 -10.77 6.92
CA LEU A 41 2.55 -10.11 8.10
C LEU A 41 1.09 -10.53 8.36
N ALA A 42 0.27 -10.64 7.31
CA ALA A 42 -1.12 -11.09 7.45
C ALA A 42 -1.23 -12.52 8.00
N SER A 43 -0.31 -13.41 7.61
CA SER A 43 -0.28 -14.80 8.07
C SER A 43 0.01 -14.94 9.57
N ALA A 44 0.69 -13.96 10.16
CA ALA A 44 0.90 -13.87 11.60
C ALA A 44 -0.38 -13.50 12.38
N TYR A 45 -1.40 -12.95 11.73
CA TYR A 45 -2.69 -12.62 12.35
C TYR A 45 -3.75 -13.70 12.10
N THR A 46 -4.15 -13.90 10.84
CA THR A 46 -5.10 -14.97 10.48
C THR A 46 -4.98 -15.34 9.01
N ARG A 47 -5.20 -16.62 8.72
CA ARG A 47 -5.06 -17.18 7.38
C ARG A 47 -6.04 -16.54 6.38
N SER A 48 -7.20 -16.08 6.83
CA SER A 48 -8.18 -15.36 5.99
C SER A 48 -7.66 -14.03 5.45
N LEU A 49 -6.83 -13.32 6.23
CA LEU A 49 -6.28 -12.01 5.85
C LEU A 49 -5.17 -12.11 4.80
N VAL A 50 -4.55 -13.29 4.66
CA VAL A 50 -3.45 -13.53 3.70
C VAL A 50 -3.90 -13.29 2.27
N SER A 51 -5.03 -13.88 1.87
CA SER A 51 -5.56 -13.72 0.50
C SER A 51 -5.88 -12.26 0.19
N ILE A 52 -6.49 -11.55 1.15
CA ILE A 52 -6.81 -10.12 1.03
C ILE A 52 -5.52 -9.31 0.88
N ALA A 53 -4.50 -9.59 1.70
CA ALA A 53 -3.21 -8.91 1.65
C ALA A 53 -2.49 -9.11 0.31
N VAL A 54 -2.53 -10.32 -0.26
CA VAL A 54 -1.94 -10.62 -1.58
C VAL A 54 -2.61 -9.78 -2.66
N VAL A 55 -3.95 -9.80 -2.73
CA VAL A 55 -4.69 -9.04 -3.75
C VAL A 55 -4.43 -7.53 -3.59
N MET A 56 -4.46 -7.03 -2.36
CA MET A 56 -4.23 -5.62 -2.08
C MET A 56 -2.81 -5.18 -2.45
N ALA A 57 -1.79 -6.01 -2.20
CA ALA A 57 -0.41 -5.70 -2.57
C ALA A 57 -0.19 -5.73 -4.09
N LEU A 58 -0.82 -6.68 -4.80
CA LEU A 58 -0.78 -6.73 -6.26
C LEU A 58 -1.44 -5.50 -6.90
N LEU A 59 -2.59 -5.07 -6.37
CA LEU A 59 -3.27 -3.86 -6.83
C LEU A 59 -2.43 -2.61 -6.57
N GLY A 60 -1.85 -2.46 -5.38
CA GLY A 60 -0.97 -1.34 -5.05
C GLY A 60 0.24 -1.28 -5.99
N PHE A 61 0.85 -2.42 -6.28
CA PHE A 61 1.96 -2.51 -7.23
C PHE A 61 1.54 -2.11 -8.65
N LEU A 62 0.41 -2.62 -9.15
CA LEU A 62 -0.07 -2.33 -10.50
C LEU A 62 -0.41 -0.83 -10.65
N VAL A 63 -1.15 -0.27 -9.71
CA VAL A 63 -1.54 1.15 -9.73
C VAL A 63 -0.32 2.05 -9.57
N GLY A 64 0.59 1.73 -8.65
CA GLY A 64 1.82 2.50 -8.43
C GLY A 64 2.74 2.50 -9.66
N THR A 65 2.92 1.35 -10.30
CA THR A 65 3.78 1.22 -11.48
C THR A 65 3.20 1.97 -12.67
N GLN A 66 1.91 1.81 -12.94
CA GLN A 66 1.25 2.50 -14.04
C GLN A 66 1.19 4.02 -13.80
N GLY A 67 0.90 4.45 -12.58
CA GLY A 67 0.95 5.87 -12.20
C GLY A 67 2.35 6.47 -12.41
N GLY A 68 3.39 5.77 -11.97
CA GLY A 68 4.78 6.19 -12.17
C GLY A 68 5.16 6.32 -13.65
N LEU A 69 4.75 5.35 -14.47
CA LEU A 69 4.98 5.39 -15.93
C LEU A 69 4.26 6.56 -16.61
N ILE A 70 3.05 6.89 -16.18
CA ILE A 70 2.31 8.06 -16.71
C ILE A 70 3.06 9.35 -16.37
N VAL A 71 3.51 9.50 -15.11
CA VAL A 71 4.29 10.68 -14.70
C VAL A 71 5.60 10.77 -15.48
N ALA A 72 6.30 9.64 -15.67
CA ALA A 72 7.52 9.59 -16.46
C ALA A 72 7.28 10.02 -17.92
N LYS A 73 6.17 9.58 -18.54
CA LYS A 73 5.78 10.01 -19.89
C LYS A 73 5.51 11.51 -19.97
N ILE A 74 4.79 12.07 -19.00
CA ILE A 74 4.50 13.51 -18.96
C ILE A 74 5.81 14.29 -18.85
N LEU A 75 6.68 13.90 -17.92
CA LEU A 75 7.95 14.60 -17.71
C LEU A 75 8.89 14.50 -18.92
N SER A 76 8.93 13.34 -19.58
CA SER A 76 9.68 13.16 -20.83
C SER A 76 9.15 14.02 -21.98
N GLY A 77 7.85 14.35 -21.98
CA GLY A 77 7.27 15.27 -22.96
C GLY A 77 7.64 16.74 -22.74
N PHE A 78 8.00 17.12 -21.51
CA PHE A 78 8.49 18.46 -21.16
C PHE A 78 10.01 18.60 -21.27
N ALA A 79 10.74 17.49 -21.42
CA ALA A 79 12.20 17.47 -21.52
C ALA A 79 12.74 17.72 -22.95
N LEU A 80 11.95 18.42 -23.78
CA LEU A 80 12.34 18.87 -25.13
C LEU A 80 13.01 20.25 -25.06
#